data_AF-A0A0Q7UF11-F1
#
_entry.id   AF-A0A0Q7UF11-F1
#
_cell.length_a   1.000
_cell.length_b   1.000
_cell.length_c   1.000
_cell.angle_alpha   90.00
_cell.angle_beta   90.00
_cell.angle_gamma   90.00
#
_symmetry.space_group_name_H-M   'P 1'
#
loop_
_entity.id
_entity.type
_entity.pdbx_description
1 polymer ?
#
loop_
_entity_poly.entity_id
_entity_poly.type
_entity_poly.pdbx_seq_one_letter_code
_entity_poly.pdbx_strand_id
1 'polypeptide(L)'
;MELLKDRRVLLGGGAALALIAGLGIALALMHGAKSPTEAPPASRGGLVVETGRADDTKLDPARPLRCFVGGQFVGETTLAECANKNGVATGALDVGVDETGALAAADQAGLVLTPLPPPAEAPTVPAPAATPAAQAPAVSSTPLAVCWRYAGGEWRKLPGEITVNACAQQISGGKCERAGGATYGRWGDETLRLVPGRVESSSDNRTFHSIIELGPNCSIPSA
;
A
#
# COMPACT_ATOMS: atom_id res chain seq x y z
N MET A 1 -2.63 21.38 -72.38
CA MET A 1 -3.55 21.57 -71.23
C MET A 1 -4.83 20.75 -71.43
N GLU A 2 -4.70 19.44 -71.67
CA GLU A 2 -5.85 18.50 -71.81
C GLU A 2 -5.99 17.57 -70.59
N LEU A 3 -4.94 17.46 -69.77
CA LEU A 3 -4.84 16.53 -68.64
C LEU A 3 -5.74 16.92 -67.43
N LEU A 4 -6.23 18.17 -67.41
CA LEU A 4 -7.09 18.72 -66.36
C LEU A 4 -8.60 18.61 -66.66
N LYS A 5 -8.98 18.10 -67.84
CA LYS A 5 -10.40 18.01 -68.27
C LYS A 5 -11.03 16.65 -68.04
N ASP A 6 -10.22 15.63 -67.75
CA ASP A 6 -10.69 14.29 -67.44
C ASP A 6 -11.04 14.19 -65.94
N ARG A 7 -12.34 14.00 -65.66
CA ARG A 7 -12.87 13.88 -64.30
C ARG A 7 -12.21 12.74 -63.50
N ARG A 8 -11.67 11.74 -64.21
CA ARG A 8 -10.94 10.62 -63.61
C ARG A 8 -9.56 11.04 -63.08
N VAL A 9 -8.89 11.98 -63.74
CA VAL A 9 -7.60 12.51 -63.28
C VAL A 9 -7.78 13.45 -62.08
N LEU A 10 -8.86 14.22 -62.05
CA LEU A 10 -9.26 15.02 -60.88
C LEU A 10 -9.64 14.14 -59.67
N LEU A 11 -10.42 13.08 -59.89
CA LEU A 11 -10.80 12.13 -58.82
C LEU A 11 -9.61 11.29 -58.35
N GLY A 12 -8.77 10.79 -59.27
CA GLY A 12 -7.58 10.01 -58.93
C GLY A 12 -6.49 10.84 -58.24
N GLY A 13 -6.28 12.07 -58.71
CA GLY A 13 -5.35 13.02 -58.10
C GLY A 13 -5.79 13.42 -56.69
N GLY A 14 -7.08 13.71 -56.49
CA GLY A 14 -7.63 14.04 -55.18
C GLY A 14 -7.52 12.88 -54.17
N ALA A 15 -7.82 11.65 -54.61
CA ALA A 15 -7.70 10.46 -53.76
C ALA A 15 -6.26 10.17 -53.34
N ALA A 16 -5.30 10.30 -54.27
CA ALA A 16 -3.88 10.13 -53.97
C ALA A 16 -3.38 11.18 -52.96
N LEU A 17 -3.79 12.45 -53.12
CA LEU A 17 -3.41 13.54 -52.22
C LEU A 17 -3.99 13.36 -50.81
N ALA A 18 -5.25 12.90 -50.70
CA ALA A 18 -5.89 12.61 -49.43
C ALA A 18 -5.20 11.47 -48.67
N LEU A 19 -4.78 10.41 -49.37
CA LEU A 19 -4.04 9.29 -48.76
C LEU A 19 -2.68 9.73 -48.22
N ILE A 20 -1.93 10.55 -48.98
CA ILE A 20 -0.63 11.05 -48.54
C ILE A 20 -0.78 11.97 -47.31
N ALA A 21 -1.78 12.86 -47.33
CA ALA A 21 -2.06 13.74 -46.19
C ALA A 21 -2.46 12.94 -44.94
N GLY A 22 -3.35 11.95 -45.08
CA GLY A 22 -3.76 11.09 -43.96
C GLY A 22 -2.59 10.30 -43.37
N LEU A 23 -1.72 9.75 -44.21
CA LEU A 23 -0.54 9.01 -43.76
C LEU A 23 0.47 9.91 -43.03
N GLY A 24 0.66 11.15 -43.50
CA GLY A 24 1.51 12.14 -42.84
C GLY A 24 1.01 12.50 -41.43
N ILE A 25 -0.30 12.71 -41.26
CA ILE A 25 -0.91 13.00 -39.96
C ILE A 25 -0.77 11.81 -39.01
N ALA A 26 -1.01 10.58 -39.50
CA ALA A 26 -0.88 9.37 -38.71
C ALA A 26 0.57 9.17 -38.21
N LEU A 27 1.56 9.39 -39.07
CA LEU A 27 2.98 9.31 -38.71
C LEU A 27 3.37 10.40 -37.71
N ALA A 28 2.86 11.63 -37.86
CA ALA A 28 3.14 12.72 -36.91
C ALA A 28 2.57 12.43 -35.51
N LEU A 29 1.35 11.88 -35.42
CA LEU A 29 0.74 11.49 -34.15
C LEU A 29 1.49 10.34 -33.47
N MET A 30 1.99 9.36 -34.25
CA MET A 30 2.79 8.25 -33.72
C MET A 30 4.17 8.69 -33.23
N HIS A 31 4.81 9.67 -33.85
CA HIS A 31 6.12 10.20 -33.42
C HIS A 31 6.02 11.23 -32.28
N GLY A 32 4.84 11.79 -32.01
CA GLY A 32 4.60 12.75 -30.94
C GLY A 32 4.37 12.12 -29.56
N ALA A 33 4.07 10.83 -29.50
CA ALA A 33 3.93 10.09 -28.25
C ALA A 33 5.33 9.78 -27.69
N LYS A 34 5.96 10.75 -27.03
CA LYS A 34 7.04 10.44 -26.08
C LYS A 34 6.48 9.48 -25.05
N SER A 35 6.98 8.25 -25.05
CA SER A 35 6.81 7.32 -23.94
C SER A 35 7.16 8.08 -22.65
N PRO A 36 6.27 8.12 -21.63
CA PRO A 36 6.63 8.74 -20.37
C PRO A 36 7.87 8.03 -19.83
N THR A 37 9.01 8.75 -19.84
CA THR A 37 10.29 8.27 -19.28
C THR A 37 10.22 8.15 -17.77
N GLU A 38 9.22 8.76 -17.13
CA GLU A 38 8.95 8.60 -15.71
C GLU A 38 8.09 7.34 -15.51
N ALA A 39 8.65 6.31 -14.88
CA ALA A 39 7.87 5.18 -14.39
C ALA A 39 6.73 5.69 -13.48
N PRO A 40 5.50 5.13 -13.57
CA PRO A 40 4.37 5.58 -12.78
C PRO A 40 4.74 5.55 -11.28
N PRO A 41 4.28 6.51 -10.47
CA PRO A 41 4.70 6.67 -9.07
C PRO A 41 4.44 5.43 -8.19
N ALA A 42 3.51 4.57 -8.60
CA ALA A 42 3.28 3.26 -7.97
C ALA A 42 4.51 2.32 -8.00
N SER A 43 5.43 2.51 -8.95
CA SER A 43 6.69 1.75 -9.06
C SER A 43 7.83 2.29 -8.20
N ARG A 44 7.62 3.40 -7.46
CA ARG A 44 8.62 4.02 -6.56
C ARG A 44 8.35 3.76 -5.06
N GLY A 45 7.64 2.69 -4.73
CA GLY A 45 7.59 2.19 -3.35
C GLY A 45 6.88 3.10 -2.34
N GLY A 46 5.76 3.71 -2.72
CA GLY A 46 4.90 4.43 -1.80
C GLY A 46 3.53 4.66 -2.39
N LEU A 47 2.48 4.25 -1.68
CA LEU A 47 1.13 4.72 -1.96
C LEU A 47 1.08 6.20 -1.60
N VAL A 48 1.31 7.07 -2.59
CA VAL A 48 1.04 8.50 -2.43
C VAL A 48 -0.47 8.66 -2.56
N VAL A 49 -1.16 8.67 -1.43
CA VAL A 49 -2.53 9.17 -1.36
C VAL A 49 -2.41 10.68 -1.49
N GLU A 50 -2.67 11.21 -2.69
CA GLU A 50 -3.07 12.60 -2.83
C GLU A 50 -4.40 12.73 -2.07
N THR A 51 -4.30 13.01 -0.76
CA THR A 51 -5.35 13.74 -0.08
C THR A 51 -5.56 15.00 -0.91
N GLY A 52 -6.82 15.31 -1.22
CA GLY A 52 -7.15 16.41 -2.09
C GLY A 52 -6.64 17.75 -1.55
N ARG A 53 -7.02 18.83 -2.23
CA ARG A 53 -6.47 20.18 -2.00
C ARG A 53 -6.38 20.51 -0.50
N ALA A 54 -5.39 21.32 -0.14
CA ALA A 54 -5.00 21.68 1.23
C ALA A 54 -6.12 22.24 2.13
N ASP A 55 -7.30 22.45 1.58
CA ASP A 55 -8.54 22.92 2.15
C ASP A 55 -9.55 21.80 2.51
N ASP A 56 -9.20 20.52 2.30
CA ASP A 56 -10.00 19.34 2.68
C ASP A 56 -9.98 19.03 4.20
N THR A 57 -9.17 19.73 5.00
CA THR A 57 -9.14 19.59 6.46
C THR A 57 -10.45 20.04 7.12
N LYS A 58 -11.31 20.75 6.38
CA LYS A 58 -12.62 21.20 6.85
C LYS A 58 -13.70 20.81 5.83
N LEU A 59 -14.43 19.73 6.11
CA LEU A 59 -15.65 19.41 5.38
C LEU A 59 -16.66 20.54 5.63
N ASP A 60 -16.96 21.31 4.59
CA ASP A 60 -17.99 22.33 4.62
C ASP A 60 -19.35 21.66 4.36
N PRO A 61 -20.27 21.65 5.33
CA PRO A 61 -21.54 20.95 5.22
C PRO A 61 -22.47 21.54 4.13
N ALA A 62 -22.22 22.77 3.66
CA ALA A 62 -23.03 23.42 2.64
C ALA A 62 -22.48 23.25 1.20
N ARG A 63 -21.27 22.71 1.03
CA ARG A 63 -20.69 22.51 -0.31
C ARG A 63 -21.30 21.27 -0.99
N PRO A 64 -21.64 21.34 -2.29
CA PRO A 64 -22.13 20.20 -3.04
C PRO A 64 -20.99 19.19 -3.22
N LEU A 65 -21.22 17.96 -2.76
CA LEU A 65 -20.30 16.83 -2.85
C LEU A 65 -20.92 15.75 -3.74
N ARG A 66 -20.07 14.96 -4.40
CA ARG A 66 -20.51 13.83 -5.20
C ARG A 66 -21.11 12.76 -4.29
N CYS A 67 -22.42 12.54 -4.37
CA CYS A 67 -23.12 11.57 -3.55
C CYS A 67 -23.15 10.19 -4.20
N PHE A 68 -22.84 9.17 -3.40
CA PHE A 68 -22.93 7.78 -3.80
C PHE A 68 -23.86 7.04 -2.85
N VAL A 69 -24.88 6.36 -3.40
CA VAL A 69 -25.82 5.55 -2.63
C VAL A 69 -25.72 4.11 -3.10
N GLY A 70 -25.35 3.18 -2.21
CA GLY A 70 -25.13 1.78 -2.57
C GLY A 70 -24.02 1.57 -3.62
N GLY A 71 -23.03 2.46 -3.66
CA GLY A 71 -21.93 2.43 -4.64
C GLY A 71 -22.26 3.03 -6.02
N GLN A 72 -23.44 3.62 -6.21
CA GLN A 72 -23.83 4.30 -7.45
C GLN A 72 -23.86 5.82 -7.26
N PHE A 73 -23.34 6.57 -8.23
CA PHE A 73 -23.35 8.04 -8.21
C PHE A 73 -24.77 8.57 -8.47
N VAL A 74 -25.31 9.35 -7.53
CA VAL A 74 -26.69 9.87 -7.59
C VAL A 74 -26.78 11.38 -7.85
N GLY A 75 -25.63 12.06 -7.99
CA GLY A 75 -25.54 13.49 -8.26
C GLY A 75 -24.72 14.24 -7.22
N GLU A 76 -24.60 15.56 -7.39
CA GLU A 76 -23.94 16.45 -6.44
C GLU A 76 -24.98 17.04 -5.49
N THR A 77 -24.83 16.78 -4.20
CA THR A 77 -25.74 17.26 -3.13
C THR A 77 -24.94 17.49 -1.85
N THR A 78 -25.55 18.10 -0.83
CA THR A 78 -24.89 18.36 0.45
C THR A 78 -24.57 17.06 1.20
N LEU A 79 -23.57 17.10 2.09
CA LEU A 79 -23.19 15.95 2.90
C LEU A 79 -24.37 15.37 3.69
N ALA A 80 -25.17 16.25 4.30
CA ALA A 80 -26.32 15.87 5.12
C ALA A 80 -27.40 15.16 4.29
N GLU A 81 -27.69 15.66 3.09
CA GLU A 81 -28.70 15.08 2.22
C GLU A 81 -28.24 13.75 1.60
N CYS A 82 -26.95 13.63 1.28
CA CYS A 82 -26.36 12.36 0.83
C CYS A 82 -26.36 11.28 1.92
N ALA A 83 -26.00 11.65 3.15
CA ALA A 83 -26.00 10.73 4.28
C ALA A 83 -27.42 10.22 4.59
N ASN A 84 -28.43 11.10 4.53
CA ASN A 84 -29.83 10.72 4.68
C ASN A 84 -30.28 9.70 3.61
N LYS A 85 -29.92 9.91 2.34
CA LYS A 85 -30.21 8.95 1.25
C LYS A 85 -29.52 7.59 1.43
N ASN A 86 -28.42 7.54 2.18
CA ASN A 86 -27.73 6.30 2.55
C ASN A 86 -28.25 5.68 3.86
N GLY A 87 -29.26 6.27 4.51
CA GLY A 87 -29.78 5.79 5.79
C GLY A 87 -28.85 6.02 6.98
N VAL A 88 -27.85 6.90 6.83
CA VAL A 88 -26.89 7.25 7.90
C VAL A 88 -27.47 8.44 8.66
N ALA A 89 -27.71 8.28 9.96
CA ALA A 89 -28.23 9.35 10.80
C ALA A 89 -27.21 10.49 10.85
N THR A 90 -27.59 11.69 10.40
CA THR A 90 -26.77 12.91 10.41
C THR A 90 -26.71 13.57 11.79
N GLY A 91 -27.12 12.87 12.85
CA GLY A 91 -26.93 13.30 14.22
C GLY A 91 -25.54 12.87 14.68
N ALA A 92 -24.82 13.81 15.31
CA ALA A 92 -23.47 13.66 15.80
C ALA A 92 -23.19 12.30 16.47
N LEU A 93 -21.96 11.82 16.27
CA LEU A 93 -21.33 10.60 16.80
C LEU A 93 -21.40 9.38 15.86
N ASP A 94 -20.51 9.35 14.87
CA ASP A 94 -19.50 8.25 14.80
C ASP A 94 -18.28 8.59 13.89
N VAL A 95 -17.95 9.88 13.75
CA VAL A 95 -16.70 10.36 13.15
C VAL A 95 -16.32 11.60 13.97
N GLY A 96 -15.21 11.55 14.70
CA GLY A 96 -14.80 12.53 15.73
C GLY A 96 -14.57 13.96 15.23
N VAL A 97 -15.64 14.61 14.80
CA VAL A 97 -15.73 16.02 14.41
C VAL A 97 -16.53 16.72 15.50
N ASP A 98 -15.90 17.63 16.23
CA ASP A 98 -16.59 18.43 17.24
C ASP A 98 -17.49 19.49 16.58
N GLU A 99 -18.33 20.17 17.38
CA GLU A 99 -19.31 21.15 16.91
C GLU A 99 -18.70 22.34 16.13
N THR A 100 -17.36 22.53 16.18
CA THR A 100 -16.65 23.55 15.40
C THR A 100 -16.08 23.05 14.06
N GLY A 101 -16.18 21.75 13.79
CA GLY A 101 -15.73 21.14 12.53
C GLY A 101 -14.22 20.86 12.48
N ALA A 102 -13.55 20.71 13.62
CA ALA A 102 -12.12 20.40 13.69
C ALA A 102 -11.88 18.92 14.04
N LEU A 103 -10.77 18.36 13.57
CA LEU A 103 -10.33 16.99 13.89
C LEU A 103 -9.49 17.03 15.17
N ALA A 104 -10.02 16.51 16.28
CA ALA A 104 -9.44 16.67 17.61
C ALA A 104 -8.15 15.84 17.91
N ALA A 105 -7.47 15.26 16.92
CA ALA A 105 -6.42 14.25 17.14
C ALA A 105 -4.96 14.72 16.87
N ALA A 106 -4.71 15.99 16.57
CA ALA A 106 -3.39 16.42 16.08
C ALA A 106 -2.40 16.98 17.14
N ASP A 107 -2.85 17.41 18.32
CA ASP A 107 -2.06 18.37 19.13
C ASP A 107 -1.38 17.84 20.41
N GLN A 108 -1.36 16.53 20.70
CA GLN A 108 -0.84 16.02 21.99
C GLN A 108 0.31 15.00 21.93
N ALA A 109 1.15 14.99 20.89
CA ALA A 109 2.40 14.21 20.92
C ALA A 109 3.63 15.13 20.88
N GLY A 110 3.76 15.95 21.93
CA GLY A 110 4.89 16.85 22.14
C GLY A 110 6.21 16.12 22.42
N LEU A 111 7.23 16.45 21.62
CA LEU A 111 8.37 17.25 22.07
C LEU A 111 9.01 16.89 23.44
N VAL A 112 9.37 15.64 23.70
CA VAL A 112 10.43 15.36 24.71
C VAL A 112 11.23 14.13 24.30
N LEU A 113 12.42 14.33 23.72
CA LEU A 113 13.48 13.31 23.76
C LEU A 113 14.75 13.93 24.33
N THR A 114 14.93 13.63 25.60
CA THR A 114 16.07 13.73 26.52
C THR A 114 17.44 13.48 25.85
N PRO A 115 18.51 14.18 26.29
CA PRO A 115 19.83 14.12 25.62
C PRO A 115 20.54 12.77 25.75
N LEU A 116 21.43 12.53 24.78
CA LEU A 116 22.25 11.34 24.57
C LEU A 116 23.40 11.22 25.60
N PRO A 117 23.56 10.08 26.32
CA PRO A 117 24.77 9.80 27.11
C PRO A 117 25.91 9.22 26.24
N PRO A 118 27.19 9.37 26.66
CA PRO A 118 28.39 9.24 25.82
C PRO A 118 28.76 7.79 25.48
N PRO A 119 29.55 7.55 24.41
CA PRO A 119 30.00 6.21 24.04
C PRO A 119 31.00 5.65 25.06
N ALA A 120 30.77 4.41 25.50
CA ALA A 120 31.72 3.66 26.30
C ALA A 120 32.93 3.22 25.47
N GLU A 121 34.12 3.34 26.07
CA GLU A 121 35.42 2.93 25.53
C GLU A 121 35.45 1.45 25.13
N ALA A 122 36.13 1.18 24.00
CA ALA A 122 36.41 -0.16 23.52
C ALA A 122 37.50 -0.83 24.38
N PRO A 123 37.26 -2.04 24.93
CA PRO A 123 38.34 -2.86 25.41
C PRO A 123 39.00 -3.58 24.23
N THR A 124 40.28 -3.27 24.00
CA THR A 124 41.19 -4.14 23.24
C THR A 124 41.35 -5.47 23.99
N VAL A 125 40.91 -6.56 23.38
CA VAL A 125 41.20 -7.93 23.86
C VAL A 125 42.34 -8.51 23.00
N PRO A 126 43.40 -9.08 23.60
CA PRO A 126 44.48 -9.70 22.84
C PRO A 126 44.01 -11.04 22.25
N ALA A 127 44.45 -11.32 21.02
CA ALA A 127 44.20 -12.59 20.34
C ALA A 127 44.89 -13.77 21.06
N PRO A 128 44.16 -14.84 21.42
CA PRO A 128 44.78 -16.12 21.78
C PRO A 128 45.03 -16.98 20.54
N ALA A 129 46.13 -17.71 20.58
CA ALA A 129 46.63 -18.59 19.54
C ALA A 129 45.66 -19.73 19.17
N ALA A 130 45.70 -20.11 17.89
CA ALA A 130 44.94 -21.20 17.29
C ALA A 130 45.21 -22.54 18.00
N THR A 131 44.14 -23.18 18.47
CA THR A 131 44.13 -24.58 18.90
C THR A 131 43.14 -25.34 18.00
N PRO A 132 43.40 -26.60 17.58
CA PRO A 132 42.63 -27.28 16.53
C PRO A 132 41.14 -27.44 16.85
N ALA A 133 40.31 -27.25 15.83
CA ALA A 133 38.86 -27.20 15.88
C ALA A 133 38.23 -28.50 16.41
N ALA A 134 37.65 -28.43 17.60
CA ALA A 134 36.49 -29.24 17.94
C ALA A 134 35.25 -28.57 17.32
N GLN A 135 34.50 -29.32 16.53
CA GLN A 135 33.25 -28.86 15.92
C GLN A 135 32.26 -28.50 17.04
N ALA A 136 32.11 -27.22 17.33
CA ALA A 136 31.00 -26.72 18.13
C ALA A 136 29.69 -27.05 17.40
N PRO A 137 28.62 -27.46 18.11
CA PRO A 137 27.32 -27.61 17.50
C PRO A 137 26.94 -26.28 16.85
N ALA A 138 26.54 -26.32 15.58
CA ALA A 138 26.02 -25.15 14.89
C ALA A 138 24.84 -24.61 15.71
N VAL A 139 25.05 -23.49 16.38
CA VAL A 139 23.95 -22.75 16.99
C VAL A 139 23.09 -22.28 15.84
N SER A 140 21.93 -22.90 15.68
CA SER A 140 20.90 -22.49 14.72
C SER A 140 20.48 -21.07 15.08
N SER A 141 21.14 -20.05 14.52
CA SER A 141 20.70 -18.67 14.70
C SER A 141 19.37 -18.53 13.97
N THR A 142 18.27 -18.47 14.72
CA THR A 142 16.95 -18.21 14.16
C THR A 142 17.02 -16.88 13.44
N PRO A 143 16.65 -16.82 12.14
CA PRO A 143 16.73 -15.58 11.40
C PRO A 143 15.83 -14.52 12.05
N LEU A 144 16.33 -13.30 12.09
CA LEU A 144 15.62 -12.12 12.55
C LEU A 144 15.32 -11.25 11.33
N ALA A 145 14.12 -10.70 11.27
CA ALA A 145 13.76 -9.76 10.22
C ALA A 145 12.73 -8.75 10.73
N VAL A 146 12.55 -7.68 9.95
CA VAL A 146 11.54 -6.67 10.19
C VAL A 146 10.14 -7.29 10.05
N CYS A 147 9.29 -7.09 11.06
CA CYS A 147 7.91 -7.54 11.03
C CYS A 147 6.95 -6.38 10.71
N TRP A 148 6.00 -6.64 9.82
CA TRP A 148 4.89 -5.76 9.48
C TRP A 148 3.57 -6.47 9.72
N ARG A 149 2.60 -5.77 10.30
CA ARG A 149 1.22 -6.24 10.43
C ARG A 149 0.28 -5.41 9.57
N TYR A 150 -0.66 -6.06 8.91
CA TYR A 150 -1.75 -5.38 8.22
C TYR A 150 -3.01 -5.42 9.10
N ALA A 151 -3.48 -4.25 9.53
CA ALA A 151 -4.69 -4.15 10.35
C ALA A 151 -5.35 -2.79 10.11
N GLY A 152 -6.69 -2.75 10.03
CA GLY A 152 -7.42 -1.50 9.87
C GLY A 152 -7.17 -0.77 8.54
N GLY A 153 -6.76 -1.50 7.49
CA GLY A 153 -6.46 -0.90 6.18
C GLY A 153 -5.05 -0.33 6.04
N GLU A 154 -4.21 -0.45 7.07
CA GLU A 154 -2.85 0.09 7.09
C GLU A 154 -1.81 -0.97 7.44
N TRP A 155 -0.60 -0.74 6.94
CA TRP A 155 0.59 -1.51 7.29
C TRP A 155 1.30 -0.82 8.46
N ARG A 156 1.47 -1.54 9.56
CA ARG A 156 2.21 -1.06 10.73
C ARG A 156 3.48 -1.87 10.93
N LYS A 157 4.62 -1.19 10.92
CA LYS A 157 5.93 -1.78 11.24
C LYS A 157 6.04 -1.99 12.75
N LEU A 158 6.50 -3.17 13.16
CA LEU A 158 6.82 -3.43 14.56
C LEU A 158 8.24 -2.98 14.90
N PRO A 159 8.48 -2.54 16.14
CA PRO A 159 9.80 -2.14 16.58
C PRO A 159 10.74 -3.35 16.69
N GLY A 160 11.98 -3.18 16.21
CA GLY A 160 13.02 -4.21 16.23
C GLY A 160 12.90 -5.26 15.12
N GLU A 161 13.92 -6.12 15.05
CA GLU A 161 13.91 -7.33 14.24
C GLU A 161 13.55 -8.51 15.13
N ILE A 162 12.63 -9.36 14.66
CA ILE A 162 12.08 -10.46 15.44
C ILE A 162 12.06 -11.75 14.61
N THR A 163 11.91 -12.88 15.28
CA THR A 163 11.76 -14.18 14.61
C THR A 163 10.39 -14.27 13.91
N VAL A 164 10.27 -15.17 12.93
CA VAL A 164 9.02 -15.40 12.21
C VAL A 164 7.87 -15.79 13.15
N ASN A 165 8.15 -16.62 14.18
CA ASN A 165 7.17 -17.01 15.19
C ASN A 165 6.67 -15.82 16.01
N ALA A 166 7.59 -14.95 16.46
CA ALA A 166 7.23 -13.74 17.19
C ALA A 166 6.41 -12.78 16.30
N CYS A 167 6.75 -12.67 15.01
CA CYS A 167 5.99 -11.85 14.07
C CYS A 167 4.55 -12.38 13.90
N ALA A 168 4.39 -13.69 13.71
CA ALA A 168 3.06 -14.30 13.60
C ALA A 168 2.23 -14.11 14.88
N GLN A 169 2.84 -14.19 16.07
CA GLN A 169 2.16 -13.90 17.35
C GLN A 169 1.66 -12.45 17.43
N GLN A 170 2.47 -11.50 16.98
CA GLN A 170 2.12 -10.10 17.01
C GLN A 170 1.01 -9.74 15.99
N ILE A 171 1.01 -10.42 14.83
CA ILE A 171 -0.02 -10.25 13.80
C ILE A 171 -1.35 -10.85 14.26
N SER A 172 -1.33 -12.02 14.92
CA SER A 172 -2.57 -12.65 15.43
C SER A 172 -3.23 -11.84 16.54
N GLY A 173 -2.45 -11.06 17.31
CA GLY A 173 -2.95 -10.26 18.42
C GLY A 173 -3.70 -11.10 19.48
N GLY A 174 -3.34 -12.38 19.59
CA GLY A 174 -3.99 -13.34 20.48
C GLY A 174 -5.40 -13.76 20.05
N LYS A 175 -5.82 -13.47 18.81
CA LYS A 175 -7.12 -13.86 18.26
C LYS A 175 -6.98 -15.02 17.27
N CYS A 176 -7.91 -15.96 17.35
CA CYS A 176 -8.08 -16.97 16.32
C CYS A 176 -8.67 -16.36 15.05
N GLU A 177 -8.10 -16.72 13.90
CA GLU A 177 -8.70 -16.40 12.61
C GLU A 177 -10.02 -17.17 12.42
N ARG A 178 -11.02 -16.52 11.80
CA ARG A 178 -12.32 -17.15 11.55
C ARG A 178 -12.26 -18.05 10.32
N ALA A 179 -13.16 -19.03 10.25
CA ALA A 179 -13.33 -19.84 9.05
C ALA A 179 -13.62 -18.93 7.83
N GLY A 180 -12.81 -19.07 6.77
CA GLY A 180 -12.87 -18.23 5.57
C GLY A 180 -12.21 -16.85 5.70
N GLY A 181 -11.68 -16.50 6.88
CA GLY A 181 -10.87 -15.30 7.11
C GLY A 181 -9.38 -15.55 6.91
N ALA A 182 -8.63 -14.47 6.73
CA ALA A 182 -7.18 -14.49 6.75
C ALA A 182 -6.63 -13.14 7.23
N THR A 183 -5.67 -13.19 8.16
CA THR A 183 -4.90 -12.02 8.59
C THR A 183 -3.53 -12.04 7.91
N TYR A 184 -3.08 -10.89 7.42
CA TYR A 184 -1.85 -10.78 6.66
C TYR A 184 -0.77 -9.98 7.39
N GLY A 185 0.48 -10.37 7.16
CA GLY A 185 1.66 -9.67 7.63
C GLY A 185 2.83 -9.80 6.66
N ARG A 186 3.94 -9.16 6.96
CA ARG A 186 5.23 -9.42 6.29
C ARG A 186 6.33 -9.64 7.31
N TRP A 187 7.22 -10.56 7.00
CA TRP A 187 8.42 -10.82 7.78
C TRP A 187 9.62 -10.78 6.83
N GLY A 188 10.41 -9.71 6.93
CA GLY A 188 11.40 -9.37 5.92
C GLY A 188 10.75 -9.21 4.54
N ASP A 189 11.18 -10.05 3.60
CA ASP A 189 10.67 -10.09 2.24
C ASP A 189 9.52 -11.08 2.04
N GLU A 190 9.24 -11.94 3.03
CA GLU A 190 8.16 -12.92 2.97
C GLU A 190 6.82 -12.34 3.42
N THR A 191 5.75 -12.78 2.78
CA THR A 191 4.38 -12.47 3.17
C THR A 191 3.83 -13.60 4.04
N LEU A 192 3.37 -13.25 5.22
CA LEU A 192 2.74 -14.17 6.15
C LEU A 192 1.21 -14.10 6.00
N ARG A 193 0.57 -15.25 5.94
CA ARG A 193 -0.89 -15.40 5.95
C ARG A 193 -1.29 -16.29 7.11
N LEU A 194 -2.03 -15.73 8.05
CA LEU A 194 -2.63 -16.47 9.15
C LEU A 194 -4.01 -16.93 8.70
N VAL A 195 -4.22 -18.24 8.68
CA VAL A 195 -5.50 -18.89 8.40
C VAL A 195 -5.89 -19.75 9.60
N PRO A 196 -7.14 -20.23 9.69
CA PRO A 196 -7.54 -21.12 10.78
C PRO A 196 -6.60 -22.34 10.89
N GLY A 197 -5.91 -22.46 12.02
CA GLY A 197 -5.07 -23.60 12.38
C GLY A 197 -3.62 -23.59 11.84
N ARG A 198 -3.23 -22.68 10.95
CA ARG A 198 -1.84 -22.59 10.47
C ARG A 198 -1.41 -21.17 10.06
N VAL A 199 -0.11 -20.93 10.12
CA VAL A 199 0.56 -19.77 9.52
C VAL A 199 1.25 -20.23 8.25
N GLU A 200 1.01 -19.54 7.16
CA GLU A 200 1.60 -19.82 5.87
C GLU A 200 2.54 -18.67 5.46
N SER A 201 3.64 -19.01 4.79
CA SER A 201 4.58 -18.05 4.20
C SER A 201 4.53 -18.12 2.68
N SER A 202 4.82 -17.00 2.04
CA SER A 202 4.95 -16.88 0.59
C SER A 202 5.97 -15.80 0.24
N SER A 203 6.94 -16.13 -0.60
CA SER A 203 7.91 -15.18 -1.16
C SER A 203 7.39 -14.48 -2.42
N ASP A 204 6.39 -15.07 -3.12
CA ASP A 204 5.86 -14.61 -4.41
C ASP A 204 4.44 -14.04 -4.33
N ASN A 205 3.80 -14.07 -3.14
CA ASN A 205 2.40 -13.72 -2.89
C ASN A 205 1.37 -14.57 -3.68
N ARG A 206 1.78 -15.73 -4.19
CA ARG A 206 0.91 -16.63 -4.98
C ARG A 206 0.88 -18.02 -4.40
N THR A 207 2.04 -18.52 -4.01
CA THR A 207 2.23 -19.86 -3.47
C THR A 207 2.47 -19.74 -1.97
N PHE A 208 1.51 -20.24 -1.20
CA PHE A 208 1.57 -20.21 0.27
C PHE A 208 1.85 -21.62 0.78
N HIS A 209 2.88 -21.77 1.61
CA HIS A 209 3.20 -23.03 2.28
C HIS A 209 3.11 -22.87 3.79
N SER A 210 2.59 -23.89 4.47
CA SER A 210 2.50 -23.88 5.94
C SER A 210 3.90 -23.87 6.55
N ILE A 211 4.14 -22.93 7.46
CA ILE A 211 5.41 -22.83 8.20
C ILE A 211 5.23 -23.11 9.69
N ILE A 212 4.03 -22.89 10.24
CA ILE A 212 3.72 -23.09 11.66
C ILE A 212 2.30 -23.64 11.77
N GLU A 213 2.10 -24.77 12.44
CA GLU A 213 0.78 -25.20 12.89
C GLU A 213 0.44 -24.49 14.20
N LEU A 214 -0.77 -23.91 14.28
CA LEU A 214 -1.24 -23.31 15.52
C LEU A 214 -1.73 -24.41 16.47
N GLY A 215 -1.33 -24.29 17.75
CA GLY A 215 -1.82 -25.15 18.81
C GLY A 215 -3.26 -24.85 19.23
N PRO A 216 -3.78 -25.56 20.24
CA PRO A 216 -5.08 -25.29 20.84
C PRO A 216 -5.20 -23.81 21.24
N ASN A 217 -6.36 -23.19 20.97
CA ASN A 217 -6.59 -21.75 21.18
C ASN A 217 -5.76 -20.82 20.29
N CYS A 218 -5.27 -21.30 19.15
CA CYS A 218 -4.49 -20.50 18.20
C CYS A 218 -3.19 -19.96 18.82
N SER A 219 -2.60 -20.73 19.71
CA SER A 219 -1.28 -20.42 20.25
C SER A 219 -0.21 -20.70 19.20
N ILE A 220 0.61 -19.70 18.90
CA ILE A 220 1.80 -19.88 18.07
C ILE A 220 2.94 -20.28 19.01
N PRO A 221 3.64 -21.39 18.77
CA PRO A 221 4.75 -21.81 19.62
C PRO A 221 5.82 -20.73 19.66
N SER A 222 6.22 -20.34 20.86
CA SER A 222 7.43 -19.55 21.08
C SER A 222 8.63 -20.37 20.61
N ALA A 223 9.38 -19.83 19.64
CA ALA A 223 10.61 -20.43 19.14
C ALA A 223 11.68 -20.52 20.25
#